data_AF-A0A523UKN3-F1
#
_entry.id   AF-A0A523UKN3-F1
#
_cell.length_a   1.000
_cell.length_b   1.000
_cell.length_c   1.000
_cell.angle_alpha   90.00
_cell.angle_beta   90.00
_cell.angle_gamma   90.00
#
_symmetry.space_group_name_H-M   'P 1'
#
loop_
_entity.id
_entity.type
_entity.pdbx_description
1 polymer ?
#
loop_
_entity_poly.entity_id
_entity_poly.type
_entity_poly.pdbx_seq_one_letter_code
_entity_poly.pdbx_strand_id
1 'polypeptide(L)' 'MDTRKMLFEKFEDVLTTEHEMAQAYEECLGLTEDDKVISELSKVREDEIKHMAMARRLLEITQG' A
#
# COMPACT_ATOMS: atom_id res chain seq x y z
N MET A 1 27.27 -7.92 3.81
CA MET A 1 25.81 -7.69 3.90
C MET A 1 25.29 -7.66 2.48
N ASP A 2 24.31 -8.48 2.16
CA ASP A 2 23.79 -8.58 0.79
C ASP A 2 22.77 -7.46 0.55
N THR A 3 23.14 -6.49 -0.28
CA THR A 3 22.29 -5.35 -0.65
C THR A 3 20.94 -5.80 -1.21
N ARG A 4 20.88 -6.95 -1.90
CA ARG A 4 19.64 -7.50 -2.43
C ARG A 4 18.70 -7.95 -1.32
N LYS A 5 19.24 -8.61 -0.30
CA LYS A 5 18.47 -9.01 0.90
C LYS A 5 17.90 -7.80 1.64
N MET A 6 18.69 -6.73 1.79
CA MET A 6 18.20 -5.51 2.44
C MET A 6 17.09 -4.81 1.64
N LEU A 7 17.21 -4.77 0.31
CA LEU A 7 16.17 -4.22 -0.56
C LEU A 7 14.89 -5.04 -0.47
N PHE A 8 15.00 -6.36 -0.48
CA PHE A 8 13.87 -7.26 -0.29
C PHE A 8 13.13 -6.97 1.03
N GLU A 9 13.83 -6.97 2.17
CA GLU A 9 13.26 -6.66 3.49
C GLU A 9 12.59 -5.27 3.49
N LYS A 10 13.20 -4.27 2.85
CA LYS A 10 12.61 -2.92 2.77
C LYS A 10 11.36 -2.87 1.90
N PHE A 11 11.28 -3.64 0.82
CA PHE A 11 10.08 -3.70 -0.01
C PHE A 11 8.96 -4.52 0.65
N GLU A 12 9.28 -5.49 1.51
CA GLU A 12 8.29 -6.15 2.37
C GLU A 12 7.70 -5.19 3.41
N ASP A 13 8.56 -4.37 4.05
CA ASP A 13 8.10 -3.31 4.95
C ASP A 13 7.12 -2.36 4.24
N VAL A 14 7.50 -1.87 3.05
CA VAL A 14 6.64 -0.98 2.24
C VAL A 14 5.31 -1.67 1.90
N LEU A 15 5.33 -2.92 1.41
CA LEU A 15 4.10 -3.64 1.08
C LEU A 15 3.16 -3.78 2.29
N THR A 16 3.73 -3.99 3.48
CA THR A 16 2.97 -4.09 4.73
C THR A 16 2.33 -2.75 5.08
N THR A 17 3.09 -1.65 5.01
CA THR A 17 2.58 -0.30 5.30
C THR A 17 1.47 0.12 4.34
N GLU A 18 1.64 -0.06 3.03
CA GLU A 18 0.60 0.31 2.04
C GLU A 18 -0.69 -0.52 2.28
N HIS A 19 -0.55 -1.78 2.72
CA HIS A 19 -1.70 -2.60 3.08
C HIS A 19 -2.43 -2.09 4.33
N GLU A 20 -1.70 -1.74 5.38
CA GLU A 20 -2.26 -1.16 6.61
C GLU A 20 -2.96 0.18 6.34
N MET A 21 -2.36 1.03 5.50
CA MET A 21 -2.96 2.31 5.10
C MET A 21 -4.23 2.12 4.27
N ALA A 22 -4.23 1.19 3.31
CA ALA A 22 -5.43 0.85 2.54
C ALA A 22 -6.58 0.39 3.45
N GLN A 23 -6.28 -0.41 4.47
CA GLN A 23 -7.27 -0.85 5.46
C GLN A 23 -7.80 0.33 6.30
N ALA A 24 -6.92 1.21 6.78
CA ALA A 24 -7.32 2.38 7.55
C ALA A 24 -8.25 3.32 6.77
N TYR A 25 -7.98 3.53 5.47
CA TYR A 25 -8.86 4.33 4.62
C TYR A 25 -10.19 3.64 4.32
N GLU A 26 -10.21 2.31 4.18
CA GLU A 26 -11.44 1.53 4.06
C GLU A 26 -12.30 1.62 5.33
N GLU A 27 -11.69 1.55 6.51
CA GLU A 27 -12.39 1.76 7.78
C GLU A 27 -12.99 3.17 7.86
N CYS A 28 -12.23 4.18 7.44
CA CYS A 28 -12.71 5.56 7.38
C CYS A 28 -13.91 5.73 6.43
N LEU A 29 -13.92 5.03 5.29
CA LEU A 29 -15.07 5.00 4.37
C LEU A 29 -16.33 4.44 5.04
N GLY A 30 -16.18 3.45 5.92
CA GLY A 30 -17.29 2.88 6.69
C GLY A 30 -17.84 3.79 7.80
N LEU A 31 -17.17 4.91 8.13
CA LEU A 31 -17.51 5.81 9.22
C LEU A 31 -18.11 7.15 8.78
N THR A 32 -18.12 7.45 7.48
CA THR A 32 -18.57 8.74 6.94
C THR A 32 -19.73 8.57 5.96
N GLU A 33 -20.64 9.55 5.94
CA GLU A 33 -21.72 9.67 4.96
C GLU A 33 -21.52 10.89 4.02
N ASP A 34 -20.43 11.66 4.20
CA ASP A 34 -20.14 12.82 3.35
C ASP A 34 -19.56 12.37 2.00
N ASP A 35 -20.32 12.58 0.92
CA ASP A 35 -19.96 12.19 -0.45
C ASP A 35 -18.59 12.73 -0.91
N LYS A 36 -18.21 13.95 -0.48
CA LYS A 36 -16.91 14.52 -0.86
C LYS A 36 -15.78 13.79 -0.13
N VAL A 37 -15.96 13.52 1.15
CA VAL A 37 -14.99 12.75 1.94
C VAL A 37 -14.87 11.33 1.39
N ILE A 38 -16.01 10.68 1.08
CA ILE A 38 -16.04 9.35 0.45
C ILE A 38 -15.27 9.34 -0.87
N SER A 39 -15.47 10.35 -1.72
CA SER A 39 -14.78 10.45 -3.00
C SER A 39 -13.26 10.58 -2.83
N GLU A 40 -12.79 11.42 -1.91
CA GLU A 40 -11.36 11.59 -1.67
C GLU A 40 -10.74 10.35 -1.00
N LEU A 41 -11.38 9.78 0.01
CA LEU A 41 -10.91 8.54 0.66
C LEU A 41 -10.82 7.36 -0.31
N SER A 42 -11.79 7.24 -1.22
CA SER A 42 -11.79 6.17 -2.23
C SER A 42 -10.58 6.30 -3.18
N LYS A 43 -10.23 7.52 -3.61
CA LYS A 43 -9.04 7.75 -4.44
C LYS A 43 -7.77 7.39 -3.72
N VAL A 44 -7.63 7.82 -2.45
CA VAL A 44 -6.44 7.52 -1.66
C VAL A 44 -6.30 6.00 -1.47
N ARG A 45 -7.37 5.30 -1.07
CA ARG A 45 -7.37 3.83 -0.95
C ARG A 45 -6.96 3.13 -2.26
N GLU A 46 -7.45 3.63 -3.40
CA GLU A 46 -7.07 3.09 -4.71
C GLU A 46 -5.58 3.31 -5.04
N ASP A 47 -5.00 4.43 -4.61
CA ASP A 47 -3.57 4.70 -4.79
C ASP A 47 -2.70 3.78 -3.92
N GLU A 48 -3.08 3.52 -2.66
CA GLU A 48 -2.41 2.52 -1.80
C GLU A 48 -2.40 1.13 -2.48
N ILE A 49 -3.51 0.71 -3.09
CA ILE A 49 -3.59 -0.57 -3.83
C ILE A 49 -2.61 -0.59 -5.02
N LYS A 50 -2.43 0.53 -5.73
CA LYS A 50 -1.46 0.64 -6.82
C LYS A 50 -0.02 0.55 -6.28
N HIS A 51 0.27 1.22 -5.17
CA HIS A 51 1.58 1.14 -4.53
C HIS A 51 1.89 -0.28 -4.05
N MET A 52 0.91 -1.01 -3.50
CA MET A 52 1.07 -2.43 -3.16
C MET A 52 1.48 -3.26 -4.40
N ALA A 53 0.85 -3.03 -5.56
CA ALA A 53 1.21 -3.71 -6.80
C ALA A 53 2.64 -3.36 -7.26
N MET A 54 3.07 -2.10 -7.08
CA MET A 54 4.44 -1.66 -7.36
C MET A 54 5.45 -2.32 -6.41
N ALA A 55 5.17 -2.36 -5.10
CA ALA A 55 6.01 -3.00 -4.10
C ALA A 55 6.16 -4.51 -4.36
N ARG A 56 5.08 -5.20 -4.72
CA ARG A 56 5.12 -6.62 -5.14
C ARG A 56 6.02 -6.85 -6.34
N ARG A 57 5.92 -5.99 -7.36
CA ARG A 57 6.80 -6.07 -8.54
C ARG A 57 8.27 -5.87 -8.17
N LEU A 58 8.57 -4.96 -7.24
CA LEU A 58 9.94 -4.75 -6.75
C LEU A 58 10.46 -5.97 -5.99
N LEU A 59 9.62 -6.61 -5.17
CA LEU A 59 9.96 -7.86 -4.48
C LEU A 59 10.32 -8.97 -5.47
N GLU A 60 9.50 -9.19 -6.50
CA GLU A 60 9.76 -10.17 -7.57
C GLU A 60 11.10 -9.92 -8.26
N ILE A 61 11.43 -8.66 -8.58
CA ILE A 61 12.72 -8.29 -9.19
C ILE A 61 13.88 -8.58 -8.24
N THR A 62 13.72 -8.36 -6.93
CA THR A 62 14.79 -8.62 -5.95
C THR A 62 14.97 -10.10 -5.61
N GLN A 63 13.99 -10.96 -5.91
CA GLN A 63 14.10 -12.42 -5.73
C GLN A 63 14.74 -13.13 -6.93
N GLY A 64 14.72 -12.52 -8.12
CA GLY A 64 15.39 -13.01 -9.35
C GLY A 64 16.89 -12.73 -9.41
#